data_AF-A0A1Q7UDK6-F1
#
_entry.id   AF-A0A1Q7UDK6-F1
#
_cell.length_a   1.000
_cell.length_b   1.000
_cell.length_c   1.000
_cell.angle_alpha   90.00
_cell.angle_beta   90.00
_cell.angle_gamma   90.00
#
_symmetry.space_group_name_H-M   'P 1'
#
loop_
_entity.id
_entity.type
_entity.pdbx_description
1 polymer ?
#
loop_
_entity_poly.entity_id
_entity_poly.type
_entity_poly.pdbx_seq_one_letter_code
_entity_poly.pdbx_strand_id
1 'polypeptide(L)'
;MRYGICLANIGSYADPRVGVRVAEAADAAGWDGVFIWDHLAFVWDAPAADPWVTLSAIAASTSRVRIGTAVTPLARRRPHVVAHELATLDRLSDGRVIFGAGLGGSPREFGSFGEPTDPKIRAEMLDEGLELMRELWSGAPVTHHGKHYAVEGVTFAPPPVVDRRGLRRRALPTDDDHLVVLRVVHDRRQVAAGTVQVRLDDLQREAGGDGGVERVPASLEHGHPGCRREPVRRRDHPERPT
;
A
#
# COMPACT_ATOMS: atom_id res chain seq x y z
N MET A 1 8.65 -12.65 -6.01
CA MET A 1 8.65 -12.08 -4.64
C MET A 1 7.97 -13.10 -3.76
N ARG A 2 8.69 -13.64 -2.78
CA ARG A 2 8.20 -14.72 -1.90
C ARG A 2 7.80 -14.17 -0.53
N TYR A 3 8.55 -13.22 0.01
CA TYR A 3 8.29 -12.65 1.34
C TYR A 3 8.49 -11.13 1.38
N GLY A 4 7.60 -10.40 2.05
CA GLY A 4 7.72 -8.95 2.21
C GLY A 4 7.14 -8.44 3.51
N ILE A 5 7.62 -7.29 3.95
CA ILE A 5 7.18 -6.61 5.17
C ILE A 5 6.28 -5.44 4.78
N CYS A 6 5.18 -5.22 5.50
CA CYS A 6 4.31 -4.08 5.26
C CYS A 6 4.16 -3.23 6.52
N LEU A 7 4.54 -1.97 6.42
CA LEU A 7 4.54 -1.00 7.49
C LEU A 7 3.33 -0.09 7.38
N ALA A 8 2.59 0.03 8.47
CA ALA A 8 1.60 1.09 8.61
C ALA A 8 2.35 2.40 8.84
N ASN A 9 2.11 3.45 8.06
CA ASN A 9 2.80 4.76 8.20
C ASN A 9 2.23 5.62 9.34
N ILE A 10 1.69 5.01 10.39
CA ILE A 10 0.93 5.66 11.46
C ILE A 10 1.43 5.24 12.85
N GLY A 11 1.14 6.07 13.86
CA GLY A 11 1.52 5.80 15.25
C GLY A 11 3.04 5.76 15.43
N SER A 12 3.56 4.70 16.06
CA SER A 12 5.00 4.54 16.28
C SER A 12 5.83 4.39 14.99
N TYR A 13 5.19 4.02 13.88
CA TYR A 13 5.82 3.91 12.56
C TYR A 13 5.71 5.21 11.74
N ALA A 14 5.13 6.26 12.30
CA ALA A 14 5.15 7.60 11.70
C ALA A 14 6.53 8.30 11.84
N ASP A 15 7.47 7.72 12.58
CA ASP A 15 8.86 8.15 12.50
C ASP A 15 9.53 7.45 11.29
N PRO A 16 9.88 8.16 10.21
CA PRO A 16 10.44 7.56 9.01
C PRO A 16 11.76 6.81 9.29
N ARG A 17 12.48 7.17 10.35
CA ARG A 17 13.72 6.47 10.75
C ARG A 17 13.44 5.03 11.20
N VAL A 18 12.24 4.75 11.71
CA VAL A 18 11.83 3.36 12.03
C VAL A 18 11.69 2.56 10.74
N GLY A 19 11.03 3.13 9.72
CA GLY A 19 10.90 2.49 8.40
C GLY A 19 12.24 2.20 7.74
N VAL A 20 13.18 3.16 7.82
CA VAL A 20 14.57 2.98 7.36
C VAL A 20 15.23 1.81 8.06
N ARG A 21 15.23 1.76 9.41
CA ARG A 21 15.86 0.66 10.16
C ARG A 21 15.25 -0.70 9.86
N VAL A 22 13.93 -0.78 9.67
CA VAL A 22 13.27 -2.02 9.26
C VAL A 22 13.75 -2.43 7.87
N ALA A 23 13.83 -1.49 6.94
CA ALA A 23 14.23 -1.80 5.57
C ALA A 23 15.70 -2.20 5.46
N GLU A 24 16.60 -1.58 6.22
CA GLU A 24 18.01 -2.00 6.33
C GLU A 24 18.13 -3.43 6.87
N ALA A 25 17.38 -3.77 7.92
CA ALA A 25 17.36 -5.13 8.47
C ALA A 25 16.79 -6.15 7.47
N ALA A 26 15.70 -5.80 6.78
CA ALA A 26 15.10 -6.63 5.74
C ALA A 26 16.06 -6.83 4.55
N ASP A 27 16.77 -5.77 4.15
CA ASP A 27 17.82 -5.83 3.13
C ASP A 27 18.99 -6.71 3.59
N ALA A 28 19.44 -6.64 4.84
CA ALA A 28 20.50 -7.53 5.33
C ALA A 28 20.05 -9.00 5.39
N ALA A 29 18.81 -9.27 5.82
CA ALA A 29 18.29 -10.61 6.06
C ALA A 29 17.72 -11.32 4.82
N GLY A 30 17.87 -10.77 3.61
CA GLY A 30 17.46 -11.45 2.39
C GLY A 30 15.96 -11.34 2.02
N TRP A 31 15.21 -10.43 2.65
CA TRP A 31 13.79 -10.21 2.30
C TRP A 31 13.64 -9.68 0.87
N ASP A 32 12.52 -10.00 0.23
CA ASP A 32 12.27 -9.58 -1.15
C ASP A 32 11.68 -8.18 -1.26
N GLY A 33 10.91 -7.71 -0.25
CA GLY A 33 10.23 -6.42 -0.32
C GLY A 33 9.84 -5.78 1.01
N VAL A 34 9.80 -4.44 1.02
CA VAL A 34 9.29 -3.60 2.12
C VAL A 34 8.28 -2.61 1.54
N PHE A 35 7.07 -2.60 2.10
CA PHE A 35 5.96 -1.79 1.62
C PHE A 35 5.45 -0.87 2.72
N ILE A 36 4.95 0.29 2.34
CA ILE A 36 4.40 1.28 3.27
C ILE A 36 2.96 1.61 2.85
N TRP A 37 2.07 1.75 3.83
CA TRP A 37 0.72 2.27 3.61
C TRP A 37 0.73 3.74 3.17
N ASP A 38 -0.27 4.12 2.37
CA ASP A 38 -0.43 5.51 1.92
C ASP A 38 -1.70 6.12 2.52
N HIS A 39 -1.59 6.46 3.81
CA HIS A 39 -2.64 7.12 4.60
C HIS A 39 -2.16 8.49 5.12
N LEU A 40 -3.07 9.46 5.16
CA LEU A 40 -2.88 10.76 5.80
C LEU A 40 -3.44 10.77 7.23
N ALA A 41 -4.63 10.21 7.42
CA ALA A 41 -5.38 10.27 8.68
C ALA A 41 -6.30 9.06 8.86
N PHE A 42 -5.77 7.85 8.65
CA PHE A 42 -6.56 6.61 8.80
C PHE A 42 -7.02 6.38 10.25
N VAL A 43 -6.08 6.55 11.20
CA VAL A 43 -6.39 6.65 12.63
C VAL A 43 -6.30 8.12 12.98
N TRP A 44 -7.46 8.74 13.18
CA TRP A 44 -7.57 10.15 13.55
C TRP A 44 -6.77 10.44 14.83
N ASP A 45 -6.12 11.60 14.86
CA ASP A 45 -5.29 12.08 15.98
C ASP A 45 -4.03 11.24 16.28
N ALA A 46 -3.72 10.21 15.46
CA ALA A 46 -2.43 9.53 15.50
C ALA A 46 -1.43 10.23 14.55
N PRO A 47 -0.13 10.28 14.92
CA PRO A 47 0.92 10.70 13.99
C PRO A 47 0.90 9.85 12.71
N ALA A 48 1.17 10.47 11.57
CA ALA A 48 1.33 9.80 10.28
C ALA A 48 2.54 10.36 9.53
N ALA A 49 3.26 9.50 8.81
CA ALA A 49 4.36 9.89 7.93
C ALA A 49 3.93 9.88 6.47
N ASP A 50 4.46 10.79 5.64
CA ASP A 50 4.31 10.63 4.20
C ASP A 50 5.10 9.38 3.72
N PRO A 51 4.45 8.45 3.00
CA PRO A 51 5.10 7.23 2.55
C PRO A 51 6.14 7.46 1.46
N TRP A 52 5.99 8.46 0.59
CA TRP A 52 6.89 8.69 -0.54
C TRP A 52 8.21 9.30 -0.09
N VAL A 53 8.16 10.22 0.87
CA VAL A 53 9.33 10.76 1.57
C VAL A 53 10.04 9.63 2.32
N THR A 54 9.29 8.78 3.04
CA THR A 54 9.87 7.64 3.77
C THR A 54 10.52 6.63 2.82
N LEU A 55 9.87 6.29 1.70
CA LEU A 55 10.42 5.40 0.67
C LEU A 55 11.67 5.97 0.01
N SER A 56 11.78 7.29 -0.15
CA SER A 56 12.98 7.94 -0.67
C SER A 56 14.18 7.72 0.27
N ALA A 57 13.97 7.84 1.59
CA ALA A 57 15.01 7.55 2.58
C ALA A 57 15.39 6.06 2.61
N ILE A 58 14.41 5.16 2.45
CA ILE A 58 14.66 3.71 2.36
C ILE A 58 15.45 3.38 1.08
N ALA A 59 15.08 3.98 -0.06
CA ALA A 59 15.78 3.76 -1.33
C ALA A 59 17.28 4.07 -1.21
N ALA A 60 17.62 5.18 -0.54
CA ALA A 60 18.98 5.62 -0.33
C ALA A 60 19.78 4.79 0.70
N SER A 61 19.11 4.04 1.58
CA SER A 61 19.73 3.24 2.66
C SER A 61 19.79 1.73 2.36
N THR A 62 19.20 1.28 1.26
CA THR A 62 19.12 -0.15 0.89
C THR A 62 19.60 -0.39 -0.53
N SER A 63 20.03 -1.62 -0.82
CA SER A 63 20.66 -1.97 -2.09
C SER A 63 19.91 -3.03 -2.91
N ARG A 64 19.14 -3.93 -2.28
CA ARG A 64 18.53 -5.08 -2.97
C ARG A 64 17.02 -5.16 -2.79
N VAL A 65 16.52 -4.92 -1.58
CA VAL A 65 15.12 -5.07 -1.22
C VAL A 65 14.24 -4.20 -2.13
N ARG A 66 13.15 -4.76 -2.64
CA ARG A 66 12.17 -3.97 -3.39
C ARG A 66 11.37 -3.12 -2.41
N ILE A 67 11.00 -1.92 -2.84
CA ILE A 67 10.34 -0.95 -1.96
C ILE A 67 9.06 -0.46 -2.62
N GLY A 68 8.03 -0.10 -1.87
CA GLY A 68 6.82 0.37 -2.53
C GLY A 68 5.68 0.76 -1.62
N THR A 69 4.56 1.11 -2.23
CA THR A 69 3.31 1.38 -1.53
C THR A 69 2.36 0.18 -1.59
N ALA A 70 1.59 -0.01 -0.52
CA ALA A 70 0.59 -1.08 -0.42
C ALA A 70 -0.71 -0.56 0.23
N VAL A 71 -1.59 0.14 -0.49
CA VAL A 71 -1.46 0.65 -1.87
C VAL A 71 -1.68 2.16 -1.88
N THR A 72 -1.13 2.87 -2.86
CA THR A 72 -1.40 4.29 -3.11
C THR A 72 -2.82 4.47 -3.64
N PRO A 73 -3.68 5.24 -2.93
CA PRO A 73 -4.98 5.64 -3.41
C PRO A 73 -4.83 6.75 -4.47
N LEU A 74 -4.63 6.38 -5.74
CA LEU A 74 -4.25 7.33 -6.79
C LEU A 74 -5.28 8.46 -6.97
N ALA A 75 -6.57 8.18 -6.77
CA ALA A 75 -7.64 9.18 -6.87
C ALA A 75 -7.52 10.34 -5.86
N ARG A 76 -6.67 10.22 -4.83
CA ARG A 76 -6.35 11.30 -3.87
C ARG A 76 -5.20 12.18 -4.32
N ARG A 77 -4.40 11.72 -5.28
CA ARG A 77 -3.15 12.35 -5.71
C ARG A 77 -3.32 12.89 -7.12
N ARG A 78 -2.50 13.87 -7.47
CA ARG A 78 -2.37 14.32 -8.86
C ARG A 78 -1.52 13.29 -9.61
N PRO A 79 -2.04 12.60 -10.64
CA PRO A 79 -1.31 11.49 -11.29
C PRO A 79 0.00 11.93 -11.94
N HIS A 80 0.08 13.15 -12.47
CA HIS A 80 1.33 13.71 -12.99
C HIS A 80 2.39 13.93 -11.90
N VAL A 81 1.99 14.28 -10.67
CA VAL A 81 2.93 14.37 -9.55
C VAL A 81 3.44 12.98 -9.18
N VAL A 82 2.55 12.00 -9.06
CA VAL A 82 2.92 10.61 -8.76
C VAL A 82 3.79 10.01 -9.86
N ALA A 83 3.54 10.34 -11.12
CA ALA A 83 4.39 9.94 -12.24
C ALA A 83 5.84 10.40 -12.04
N HIS A 84 6.02 11.64 -11.58
CA HIS A 84 7.33 12.24 -11.36
C HIS A 84 8.01 11.67 -10.11
N GLU A 85 7.26 11.55 -9.00
CA GLU A 85 7.73 10.92 -7.76
C GLU A 85 8.21 9.49 -8.02
N LEU A 86 7.41 8.70 -8.75
CA LEU A 86 7.76 7.32 -9.05
C LEU A 86 8.93 7.21 -10.02
N ALA A 87 9.02 8.05 -11.06
CA ALA A 87 10.18 8.05 -11.94
C ALA A 87 11.47 8.42 -11.19
N THR A 88 11.39 9.40 -10.29
CA THR A 88 12.51 9.80 -9.45
C THR A 88 12.93 8.68 -8.50
N LEU A 89 11.96 8.07 -7.81
CA LEU A 89 12.21 6.98 -6.86
C LEU A 89 12.70 5.70 -7.55
N ASP A 90 12.21 5.42 -8.76
CA ASP A 90 12.70 4.33 -9.61
C ASP A 90 14.18 4.49 -9.91
N ARG A 91 14.60 5.69 -10.32
CA ARG A 91 16.01 6.00 -10.55
C ARG A 91 16.84 5.95 -9.27
N LEU A 92 16.33 6.55 -8.18
CA LEU A 92 17.01 6.56 -6.88
C LEU A 92 17.23 5.15 -6.33
N SER A 93 16.27 4.25 -6.59
CA SER A 93 16.31 2.86 -6.13
C SER A 93 16.90 1.88 -7.15
N ASP A 94 17.40 2.35 -8.29
CA ASP A 94 17.86 1.52 -9.41
C ASP A 94 16.83 0.46 -9.85
N GLY A 95 15.59 0.90 -10.07
CA GLY A 95 14.49 0.07 -10.55
C GLY A 95 13.80 -0.80 -9.50
N ARG A 96 14.17 -0.69 -8.21
CA ARG A 96 13.61 -1.52 -7.13
C ARG A 96 12.21 -1.12 -6.67
N VAL A 97 11.73 0.08 -7.03
CA VAL A 97 10.42 0.56 -6.58
C VAL A 97 9.25 -0.21 -7.24
N ILE A 98 8.29 -0.63 -6.44
CA ILE A 98 7.01 -1.21 -6.86
C ILE A 98 5.92 -0.18 -6.55
N PHE A 99 5.14 0.16 -7.57
CA PHE A 99 3.98 1.04 -7.41
C PHE A 99 2.72 0.20 -7.24
N GLY A 100 2.25 0.09 -6.00
CA GLY A 100 0.92 -0.46 -5.71
C GLY A 100 -0.11 0.64 -5.83
N ALA A 101 -0.99 0.59 -6.83
CA ALA A 101 -2.10 1.52 -6.98
C ALA A 101 -3.42 0.86 -6.59
N GLY A 102 -4.34 1.61 -5.99
CA GLY A 102 -5.66 1.11 -5.66
C GLY A 102 -6.68 2.21 -5.41
N LEU A 103 -7.89 1.79 -5.05
CA LEU A 103 -9.05 2.67 -4.89
C LEU A 103 -9.01 3.49 -3.58
N GLY A 104 -8.31 2.99 -2.57
CA GLY A 104 -8.35 3.50 -1.20
C GLY A 104 -9.61 3.05 -0.44
N GLY A 105 -9.43 2.75 0.85
CA GLY A 105 -10.46 2.06 1.65
C GLY A 105 -11.34 2.93 2.55
N SER A 106 -10.98 4.20 2.80
CA SER A 106 -11.64 5.03 3.82
C SER A 106 -12.41 6.21 3.20
N PRO A 107 -13.74 6.13 3.03
CA PRO A 107 -14.55 7.27 2.58
C PRO A 107 -14.46 8.48 3.51
N ARG A 108 -14.29 8.25 4.82
CA ARG A 108 -14.11 9.32 5.81
C ARG A 108 -12.82 10.08 5.54
N GLU A 109 -11.72 9.35 5.32
CA GLU A 109 -10.43 9.96 5.03
C GLU A 109 -10.50 10.81 3.76
N PHE A 110 -11.06 10.28 2.66
CA PHE A 110 -11.24 11.05 1.42
C PHE A 110 -12.13 12.29 1.63
N GLY A 111 -13.34 12.09 2.17
CA GLY A 111 -14.34 13.14 2.25
C GLY A 111 -13.92 14.31 3.17
N SER A 112 -13.15 14.03 4.22
CA SER A 112 -12.64 15.07 5.11
C SER A 112 -11.63 16.02 4.44
N PHE A 113 -11.01 15.62 3.34
CA PHE A 113 -10.13 16.49 2.53
C PHE A 113 -10.83 17.03 1.27
N GLY A 114 -12.15 16.85 1.14
CA GLY A 114 -12.91 17.29 -0.03
C GLY A 114 -12.72 16.41 -1.27
N GLU A 115 -12.17 15.21 -1.10
CA GLU A 115 -11.90 14.27 -2.19
C GLU A 115 -13.16 13.42 -2.49
N PRO A 116 -13.30 12.87 -3.72
CA PRO A 116 -14.45 12.05 -4.08
C PRO A 116 -14.58 10.79 -3.22
N THR A 117 -15.74 10.58 -2.61
CA THR A 117 -16.02 9.40 -1.78
C THR A 117 -16.68 8.26 -2.55
N ASP A 118 -17.34 8.57 -3.68
CA ASP A 118 -17.97 7.59 -4.57
C ASP A 118 -16.92 6.61 -5.13
N PRO A 119 -17.02 5.30 -4.83
CA PRO A 119 -16.12 4.27 -5.36
C PRO A 119 -16.05 4.24 -6.89
N LYS A 120 -17.16 4.52 -7.59
CA LYS A 120 -17.20 4.51 -9.05
C LYS A 120 -16.38 5.67 -9.62
N ILE A 121 -16.57 6.87 -9.10
CA ILE A 121 -15.78 8.06 -9.51
C ILE A 121 -14.29 7.81 -9.24
N ARG A 122 -13.94 7.28 -8.05
CA ARG A 122 -12.56 6.94 -7.73
C ARG A 122 -11.95 5.88 -8.64
N ALA A 123 -12.75 4.92 -9.11
CA ALA A 123 -12.28 3.89 -10.04
C ALA A 123 -12.01 4.49 -11.42
N GLU A 124 -12.89 5.36 -11.92
CA GLU A 124 -12.67 6.09 -13.17
C GLU A 124 -11.41 6.98 -13.08
N MET A 125 -11.23 7.70 -11.96
CA MET A 125 -10.03 8.51 -11.71
C MET A 125 -8.74 7.67 -11.58
N LEU A 126 -8.82 6.47 -11.02
CA LEU A 126 -7.68 5.55 -10.94
C LEU A 126 -7.28 5.05 -12.33
N ASP A 127 -8.25 4.62 -13.13
CA ASP A 127 -8.02 4.10 -14.48
C ASP A 127 -7.42 5.19 -15.39
N GLU A 128 -8.05 6.36 -15.46
CA GLU A 128 -7.55 7.49 -16.27
C GLU A 128 -6.19 7.98 -15.76
N GLY A 129 -5.97 8.00 -14.44
CA GLY A 129 -4.70 8.41 -13.85
C GLY A 129 -3.56 7.46 -14.23
N LEU A 130 -3.80 6.15 -14.21
CA LEU A 130 -2.81 5.15 -14.62
C LEU A 130 -2.49 5.22 -16.12
N GLU A 131 -3.46 5.55 -16.96
CA GLU A 131 -3.25 5.79 -18.39
C GLU A 131 -2.35 7.01 -18.61
N LEU A 132 -2.72 8.15 -18.02
CA LEU A 132 -1.93 9.38 -18.10
C LEU A 132 -0.48 9.19 -17.61
N MET A 133 -0.28 8.48 -16.50
CA MET A 133 1.08 8.19 -16.01
C MET A 133 1.92 7.41 -17.02
N ARG A 134 1.33 6.43 -17.73
CA ARG A 134 2.04 5.65 -18.78
C ARG A 134 2.43 6.53 -19.96
N GLU A 135 1.55 7.44 -20.38
CA GLU A 135 1.84 8.40 -21.44
C GLU A 135 2.98 9.32 -21.05
N LEU A 136 2.95 9.86 -19.83
CA LEU A 136 4.01 10.75 -19.32
C LEU A 136 5.38 10.07 -19.31
N TRP A 137 5.47 8.77 -19.03
CA TRP A 137 6.73 8.04 -19.08
C TRP A 137 7.20 7.66 -20.50
N SER A 138 6.47 8.04 -21.56
CA SER A 138 6.88 7.77 -22.94
C SER A 138 8.14 8.52 -23.36
N GLY A 139 8.45 9.64 -22.70
CA GLY A 139 9.52 10.57 -23.10
C GLY A 139 9.17 11.46 -24.28
N ALA A 140 7.94 11.39 -24.80
CA ALA A 140 7.41 12.28 -25.83
C ALA A 140 6.54 13.40 -25.22
N PRO A 141 6.25 14.49 -25.95
CA PRO A 141 5.22 15.44 -25.55
C PRO A 141 3.86 14.76 -25.43
N VAL A 142 3.19 14.96 -24.30
CA VAL A 142 1.87 14.42 -23.97
C VAL A 142 0.86 15.55 -23.89
N THR A 143 -0.22 15.39 -24.65
CA THR A 143 -1.47 16.14 -24.47
C THR A 143 -2.56 15.12 -24.15
N HIS A 144 -3.23 15.30 -23.02
CA HIS A 144 -4.31 14.44 -22.52
C HIS A 144 -5.47 15.31 -22.05
N HIS A 145 -6.66 15.06 -22.56
CA HIS A 145 -7.90 15.73 -22.12
C HIS A 145 -8.94 14.67 -21.78
N GLY A 146 -8.83 14.12 -20.59
CA GLY A 146 -9.78 13.13 -20.09
C GLY A 146 -10.89 13.76 -19.26
N LYS A 147 -11.68 12.89 -18.62
CA LYS A 147 -12.82 13.32 -17.80
C LYS A 147 -12.34 13.94 -16.49
N HIS A 148 -11.25 13.41 -15.93
CA HIS A 148 -10.76 13.75 -14.61
C HIS A 148 -9.45 14.56 -14.65
N TYR A 149 -8.62 14.40 -15.68
CA TYR A 149 -7.32 15.04 -15.77
C TYR A 149 -7.08 15.70 -17.14
N ALA A 150 -6.29 16.77 -17.11
CA ALA A 150 -5.84 17.47 -18.30
C ALA A 150 -4.34 17.75 -18.21
N VAL A 151 -3.63 17.54 -19.33
CA VAL A 151 -2.22 17.85 -19.55
C VAL A 151 -2.08 18.39 -20.96
N GLU A 152 -1.27 19.43 -21.15
CA GLU A 152 -1.12 20.11 -22.44
C GLU A 152 0.36 20.22 -22.83
N GLY A 153 0.77 19.50 -23.88
CA GLY A 153 2.10 19.63 -24.48
C GLY A 153 3.28 19.36 -23.54
N VAL A 154 3.12 18.53 -22.51
CA VAL A 154 4.15 18.32 -21.48
C VAL A 154 5.05 17.14 -21.84
N THR A 155 6.37 17.33 -21.75
CA THR A 155 7.35 16.23 -21.83
C THR A 155 7.91 15.93 -20.44
N PHE A 156 7.84 14.66 -20.01
CA PHE A 156 8.38 14.21 -18.73
C PHE A 156 9.77 13.60 -18.91
N ALA A 157 10.76 14.13 -18.20
CA ALA A 157 12.15 13.68 -18.26
C ALA A 157 12.87 13.81 -16.91
N PRO A 158 13.78 12.88 -16.56
CA PRO A 158 14.05 11.63 -17.27
C PRO A 158 12.92 10.60 -17.03
N PRO A 159 12.66 9.69 -17.98
CA PRO A 159 11.76 8.57 -17.73
C PRO A 159 12.33 7.63 -16.64
N PRO A 160 11.49 6.76 -16.05
CA PRO A 160 11.95 5.68 -15.18
C PRO A 160 13.00 4.80 -15.90
N VAL A 161 13.93 4.22 -15.15
CA VAL A 161 14.94 3.25 -15.64
C VAL A 161 14.26 1.98 -16.15
N VAL A 162 13.27 1.47 -15.40
CA VAL A 162 12.45 0.34 -15.85
C VAL A 162 11.38 0.85 -16.81
N ASP A 163 11.19 0.19 -17.95
CA ASP A 163 10.06 0.51 -18.84
C ASP A 163 8.73 0.18 -18.13
N ARG A 164 8.06 1.22 -17.66
CA ARG A 164 6.78 1.12 -16.93
C ARG A 164 5.56 1.24 -17.84
N ARG A 165 5.72 1.39 -19.16
CA ARG A 165 4.59 1.47 -20.11
C ARG A 165 3.79 0.15 -20.14
N GLY A 166 4.47 -0.96 -19.85
CA GLY A 166 3.87 -2.29 -19.71
C GLY A 166 3.28 -2.60 -18.33
N LEU A 167 2.82 -1.60 -17.57
CA LEU A 167 2.21 -1.76 -16.24
C LEU A 167 1.05 -2.76 -16.32
N ARG A 168 1.34 -4.04 -16.01
CA ARG A 168 0.35 -5.11 -16.05
C ARG A 168 -0.54 -4.95 -14.82
N ARG A 169 -1.87 -4.95 -15.03
CA ARG A 169 -2.81 -5.23 -13.95
C ARG A 169 -2.53 -6.65 -13.46
N ARG A 170 -1.66 -6.77 -12.46
CA ARG A 170 -1.54 -8.00 -11.68
C ARG A 170 -2.31 -7.73 -10.41
N ALA A 171 -3.44 -8.42 -10.23
CA ALA A 171 -4.04 -8.48 -8.90
C ALA A 171 -2.95 -8.91 -7.92
N LEU A 172 -2.91 -8.29 -6.73
CA LEU A 172 -2.16 -8.90 -5.63
C LEU A 172 -2.65 -10.35 -5.54
N PRO A 173 -1.76 -11.37 -5.58
CA PRO A 173 -2.20 -12.76 -5.56
C PRO A 173 -3.11 -12.98 -4.36
N THR A 174 -4.38 -13.31 -4.60
CA THR A 174 -5.35 -13.47 -3.52
C THR A 174 -5.39 -14.88 -2.97
N ASP A 175 -4.88 -15.90 -3.68
CA ASP A 175 -5.22 -17.28 -3.29
C ASP A 175 -4.12 -18.35 -3.27
N ASP A 176 -2.88 -18.16 -3.78
CA ASP A 176 -1.86 -19.24 -3.68
C ASP A 176 -0.39 -18.81 -3.60
N ASP A 177 -0.06 -17.52 -3.82
CA ASP A 177 1.26 -16.97 -3.51
C ASP A 177 1.15 -16.28 -2.14
N HIS A 178 1.63 -16.91 -1.06
CA HIS A 178 1.58 -16.33 0.29
C HIS A 178 2.31 -14.96 0.34
N LEU A 179 1.59 -13.85 0.12
CA LEU A 179 2.03 -12.56 0.61
C LEU A 179 1.84 -12.58 2.12
N VAL A 180 2.85 -13.06 2.84
CA VAL A 180 2.89 -12.93 4.30
C VAL A 180 3.11 -11.45 4.60
N VAL A 181 2.03 -10.70 4.73
CA VAL A 181 2.06 -9.32 5.20
C VAL A 181 2.36 -9.35 6.69
N LEU A 182 3.65 -9.37 7.04
CA LEU A 182 4.07 -9.15 8.41
C LEU A 182 3.82 -7.68 8.73
N ARG A 183 2.84 -7.41 9.61
CA ARG A 183 2.74 -6.09 10.24
C ARG A 183 3.57 -6.17 11.51
N VAL A 184 4.64 -5.39 11.54
CA VAL A 184 5.34 -5.12 12.79
C VAL A 184 4.39 -4.24 13.61
N VAL A 185 3.99 -4.66 14.82
CA VAL A 185 3.13 -3.89 15.72
C VAL A 185 3.90 -3.66 17.03
N HIS A 186 4.02 -2.39 17.46
CA HIS A 186 4.78 -2.05 18.67
C HIS A 186 3.90 -1.82 19.92
N ASP A 187 2.59 -2.05 19.87
CA ASP A 187 1.72 -1.86 21.04
C ASP A 187 0.56 -2.87 21.11
N ARG A 188 0.27 -3.35 22.33
CA ARG A 188 -0.60 -4.49 22.68
C ARG A 188 -2.10 -4.28 22.41
N ARG A 189 -2.52 -3.21 21.72
CA ARG A 189 -3.92 -2.74 21.72
C ARG A 189 -4.62 -2.64 20.38
N GLN A 190 -3.99 -3.02 19.26
CA GLN A 190 -4.68 -3.04 17.97
C GLN A 190 -4.39 -4.32 17.19
N VAL A 191 -5.32 -5.26 17.22
CA VAL A 191 -5.38 -6.39 16.28
C VAL A 191 -6.82 -6.67 15.91
N ALA A 192 -7.16 -6.50 14.63
CA ALA A 192 -8.19 -7.28 13.96
C ALA A 192 -7.86 -7.37 12.46
N ALA A 193 -8.07 -8.57 11.91
CA ALA A 193 -7.74 -9.11 10.59
C ALA A 193 -6.27 -9.60 10.41
N GLY A 194 -6.15 -10.94 10.31
CA GLY A 194 -4.96 -11.79 10.09
C GLY A 194 -3.62 -11.08 9.96
N THR A 195 -2.80 -11.14 11.02
CA THR A 195 -1.48 -10.49 11.09
C THR A 195 -0.50 -11.44 11.77
N VAL A 196 0.65 -11.69 11.15
CA VAL A 196 1.81 -12.29 11.83
C VAL A 196 2.66 -11.14 12.37
N GLN A 197 2.97 -11.20 13.67
CA GLN A 197 3.75 -10.19 14.39
C GLN A 197 5.21 -10.65 14.43
N VAL A 198 6.15 -9.85 13.90
CA VAL A 198 7.60 -10.09 14.09
C VAL A 198 8.18 -8.87 14.80
N ARG A 199 8.98 -9.09 15.85
CA ARG A 199 9.67 -8.00 16.54
C ARG A 199 10.90 -7.57 15.75
N LEU A 200 11.22 -6.29 15.80
CA LEU A 200 12.41 -5.73 15.15
C LEU A 200 13.71 -6.43 15.60
N ASP A 201 13.80 -6.80 16.89
CA ASP A 201 14.95 -7.52 17.45
C ASP A 201 15.11 -8.93 16.85
N ASP A 202 14.00 -9.56 16.46
CA ASP A 202 14.00 -10.91 15.89
C ASP A 202 14.43 -10.87 14.42
N LEU A 203 14.05 -9.81 13.68
CA LEU A 203 14.57 -9.55 12.32
C LEU A 203 16.11 -9.38 12.31
N GLN A 204 16.69 -8.84 13.38
CA GLN A 204 18.13 -8.63 13.50
C GLN A 204 18.90 -9.90 13.90
N ARG A 205 18.27 -10.83 14.62
CA ARG A 205 18.88 -12.12 15.00
C ARG A 205 18.89 -13.14 13.86
N GLU A 206 17.87 -13.13 13.02
CA GLU A 206 17.80 -13.99 11.81
C GLU A 206 18.88 -13.63 10.77
N ALA A 207 19.39 -12.39 10.78
CA ALA A 207 20.53 -11.99 9.97
C ALA A 207 21.88 -12.62 10.42
N GLY A 208 21.90 -13.36 11.54
CA GLY A 208 23.13 -13.86 12.17
C GLY A 208 23.12 -15.30 12.70
N GLY A 209 22.13 -16.14 12.41
CA GLY A 209 22.15 -17.52 12.93
C GLY A 209 21.08 -18.45 12.39
N ASP A 210 21.44 -19.73 12.32
CA ASP A 210 20.77 -20.89 11.71
C ASP A 210 19.45 -21.31 12.41
N GLY A 211 18.56 -20.36 12.73
CA GLY A 211 17.31 -20.57 13.45
C GLY A 211 16.08 -20.50 12.53
N GLY A 212 15.46 -21.64 12.25
CA GLY A 212 14.32 -21.76 11.35
C GLY A 212 13.04 -21.09 11.85
N VAL A 213 12.41 -20.30 10.98
CA VAL A 213 11.04 -19.75 11.15
C VAL A 213 10.02 -20.83 10.74
N GLU A 214 9.16 -21.22 11.67
CA GLU A 214 8.05 -22.16 11.39
C GLU A 214 6.93 -21.44 10.62
N ARG A 215 6.57 -21.99 9.46
CA ARG A 215 5.53 -21.46 8.56
C ARG A 215 4.16 -21.89 9.06
N VAL A 216 3.27 -20.93 9.36
CA VAL A 216 1.87 -21.23 9.69
C VAL A 216 1.00 -21.11 8.43
N PRO A 217 0.26 -22.15 8.02
CA PRO A 217 -0.65 -22.08 6.88
C PRO A 217 -1.83 -21.14 7.15
N ALA A 218 -2.23 -20.38 6.12
CA ALA A 218 -3.42 -19.56 6.12
C ALA A 218 -4.68 -20.44 5.97
N SER A 219 -5.05 -21.17 7.01
CA SER A 219 -6.32 -21.91 7.04
C SER A 219 -6.93 -21.89 8.43
N LEU A 220 -7.29 -20.70 8.91
CA LEU A 220 -8.26 -20.47 9.98
C LEU A 220 -9.08 -19.20 9.65
N GLU A 221 -9.61 -19.14 8.44
CA GLU A 221 -10.95 -18.55 8.31
C GLU A 221 -11.91 -19.58 8.90
N HIS A 222 -12.86 -19.12 9.72
CA HIS A 222 -13.95 -19.84 10.42
C HIS A 222 -13.81 -19.81 11.96
N GLY A 223 -14.52 -18.83 12.55
CA GLY A 223 -15.19 -19.00 13.83
C GLY A 223 -14.42 -18.53 15.08
N HIS A 224 -14.76 -17.34 15.55
CA HIS A 224 -14.54 -16.99 16.96
C HIS A 224 -15.51 -17.83 17.83
N PRO A 225 -15.04 -18.60 18.82
CA PRO A 225 -15.93 -19.31 19.73
C PRO A 225 -16.53 -18.30 20.71
N GLY A 226 -17.80 -17.93 20.52
CA GLY A 226 -18.49 -17.10 21.52
C GLY A 226 -19.74 -16.36 21.04
N CYS A 227 -19.94 -16.16 19.75
CA CYS A 227 -21.13 -15.45 19.27
C CYS A 227 -22.24 -16.45 18.91
N ARG A 228 -23.03 -16.89 19.90
CA ARG A 228 -24.29 -17.59 19.64
C ARG A 228 -25.24 -16.63 18.92
N ARG A 229 -25.47 -16.84 17.62
CA ARG A 229 -26.58 -16.21 16.90
C ARG A 229 -27.87 -16.88 17.38
N GLU A 230 -28.70 -16.16 18.12
CA GLU A 230 -30.11 -16.54 18.31
C GLU A 230 -30.84 -16.45 16.96
N PRO A 231 -31.74 -17.39 16.65
CA PRO A 231 -32.54 -17.32 15.43
C PRO A 231 -33.58 -16.19 15.54
N VAL A 232 -33.53 -15.25 14.60
CA VAL A 232 -34.54 -14.21 14.41
C VAL A 232 -35.89 -14.88 14.13
N ARG A 233 -36.81 -14.81 15.09
CA ARG A 233 -38.21 -15.17 14.89
C ARG A 233 -38.85 -14.20 13.89
N ARG A 234 -39.50 -14.71 12.85
CA ARG A 234 -40.39 -13.94 11.97
C ARG A 234 -41.41 -13.21 12.85
N ARG A 235 -41.46 -11.88 12.74
CA ARG A 235 -42.59 -11.09 13.27
C ARG A 235 -43.62 -10.95 12.15
N ASP A 236 -44.80 -11.46 12.42
CA ASP A 236 -46.00 -11.31 11.62
C ASP A 236 -46.41 -9.83 11.51
N HIS A 237 -46.88 -9.46 10.31
CA HIS A 237 -47.54 -8.18 10.04
C HIS A 237 -48.87 -8.08 10.81
N PRO A 238 -49.20 -6.95 11.45
CA PRO A 238 -50.58 -6.60 11.70
C PRO A 238 -51.11 -5.69 10.60
N GLU A 239 -52.30 -6.05 10.13
CA GLU A 239 -53.15 -5.38 9.16
C GLU A 239 -53.49 -3.93 9.57
N ARG A 240 -53.74 -3.08 8.56
CA ARG A 240 -54.37 -1.77 8.72
C ARG A 240 -55.83 -1.92 9.15
N PRO A 241 -56.37 -0.99 9.95
CA PRO A 241 -57.80 -0.69 9.92
C PRO A 241 -58.09 0.68 9.29
N THR A 242 -59.01 0.62 8.31
CA THR A 242 -59.94 1.63 7.74
C THR A 242 -59.52 3.09 7.63
#